data_AF-A0A257JBG0-F1
#
_entry.id   AF-A0A257JBG0-F1
#
_cell.length_a   1.000
_cell.length_b   1.000
_cell.length_c   1.000
_cell.angle_alpha   90.00
_cell.angle_beta   90.00
_cell.angle_gamma   90.00
#
_symmetry.space_group_name_H-M   'P 1'
#
loop_
_entity.id
_entity.type
_entity.pdbx_description
1 polymer ?
#
loop_
_entity_poly.entity_id
_entity_poly.type
_entity_poly.pdbx_seq_one_letter_code
_entity_poly.pdbx_strand_id
1 'polypeptide(L)'
;VPDYVNGMAECGAWLRVDDQVRPTMYHAATVTASELARLRSLGRIIRGGKVVQIEPGLMTLEGERVGSPANALYIDCSTSAIAHNRLDRTPVFSPGRIDLQFIRFPAICLSVAMIGIIEARVEDNDERQGMTRVSPMVDTVEDWIDRLVVNAENQQAWMANEAVRTWLGSCRLDAVAAMMRSVPDDDGAACRWRD
;
A
#
# COMPACT_ATOMS: atom_id res chain seq x y z
N VAL A 1 -21.28 1.23 -13.20
CA VAL A 1 -19.85 0.92 -12.91
C VAL A 1 -19.84 -0.29 -11.99
N PRO A 2 -19.12 -1.38 -12.30
CA PRO A 2 -19.02 -2.53 -11.40
C PRO A 2 -18.54 -2.10 -10.02
N ASP A 3 -19.05 -2.73 -8.96
CA ASP A 3 -18.57 -2.48 -7.60
C ASP A 3 -17.21 -3.14 -7.42
N TYR A 4 -16.15 -2.39 -7.76
CA TYR A 4 -14.76 -2.85 -7.67
C TYR A 4 -14.41 -3.33 -6.26
N VAL A 5 -15.04 -2.79 -5.21
CA VAL A 5 -14.77 -3.21 -3.84
C VAL A 5 -15.16 -4.68 -3.63
N ASN A 6 -16.33 -5.09 -4.12
CA ASN A 6 -16.75 -6.47 -4.03
C ASN A 6 -15.91 -7.36 -4.94
N GLY A 7 -15.61 -6.91 -6.17
CA GLY A 7 -14.76 -7.66 -7.10
C GLY A 7 -13.36 -7.94 -6.55
N MET A 8 -12.72 -6.95 -5.91
CA MET A 8 -11.41 -7.14 -5.27
C MET A 8 -11.47 -8.08 -4.06
N ALA A 9 -12.59 -8.08 -3.33
CA ALA A 9 -12.80 -9.00 -2.21
C ALA A 9 -13.05 -10.44 -2.69
N GLU A 10 -13.87 -10.61 -3.73
CA GLU A 10 -14.20 -11.92 -4.32
C GLU A 10 -12.98 -12.59 -4.94
N CYS A 11 -12.08 -11.83 -5.57
CA CYS A 11 -10.83 -12.38 -6.12
C CYS A 11 -9.73 -12.58 -5.07
N GLY A 12 -10.00 -12.24 -3.79
CA GLY A 12 -9.07 -12.42 -2.68
C GLY A 12 -7.93 -11.41 -2.61
N ALA A 13 -7.92 -10.40 -3.48
CA ALA A 13 -6.91 -9.33 -3.44
C ALA A 13 -7.09 -8.43 -2.21
N TRP A 14 -8.33 -8.19 -1.79
CA TRP A 14 -8.66 -7.45 -0.57
C TRP A 14 -9.37 -8.33 0.44
N LEU A 15 -9.01 -8.15 1.71
CA LEU A 15 -9.67 -8.80 2.82
C LEU A 15 -10.62 -7.84 3.52
N ARG A 16 -11.81 -8.34 3.88
CA ARG A 16 -12.88 -7.55 4.48
C ARG A 16 -12.98 -7.83 5.97
N VAL A 17 -12.83 -6.81 6.82
CA VAL A 17 -13.08 -7.00 8.26
C VAL A 17 -14.58 -7.23 8.50
N ASP A 18 -15.41 -6.41 7.86
CA ASP A 18 -16.88 -6.49 7.93
C ASP A 18 -17.44 -6.46 6.50
N ASP A 19 -18.21 -7.49 6.15
CA ASP A 19 -18.80 -7.65 4.82
C ASP A 19 -20.06 -6.78 4.64
N GLN A 20 -20.64 -6.27 5.72
CA GLN A 20 -21.85 -5.44 5.69
C GLN A 20 -21.54 -3.93 5.59
N VAL A 21 -20.27 -3.53 5.74
CA VAL A 21 -19.88 -2.11 5.80
C VAL A 21 -18.96 -1.76 4.65
N ARG A 22 -19.39 -0.86 3.75
CA ARG A 22 -18.53 -0.39 2.65
C ARG A 22 -17.34 0.43 3.21
N PRO A 23 -16.08 0.07 2.89
CA PRO A 23 -14.90 0.79 3.34
C PRO A 23 -14.84 2.16 2.65
N THR A 24 -14.37 3.15 3.41
CA THR A 24 -14.13 4.52 2.93
C THR A 24 -12.65 4.86 2.86
N MET A 25 -11.78 4.02 3.44
CA MET A 25 -10.34 4.24 3.50
C MET A 25 -9.56 2.98 3.10
N TYR A 26 -8.36 3.19 2.57
CA TYR A 26 -7.38 2.14 2.29
C TYR A 26 -5.99 2.65 2.66
N HIS A 27 -5.28 1.97 3.57
CA HIS A 27 -3.90 2.34 3.96
C HIS A 27 -2.91 1.17 3.81
N ALA A 28 -3.22 0.21 2.93
CA ALA A 28 -2.39 -0.98 2.63
C ALA A 28 -1.98 -1.80 3.86
N ALA A 29 -2.85 -1.90 4.86
CA ALA A 29 -2.64 -2.80 5.99
C ALA A 29 -2.55 -4.25 5.51
N THR A 30 -1.51 -4.97 5.93
CA THR A 30 -1.32 -6.39 5.63
C THR A 30 -1.73 -7.21 6.85
N VAL A 31 -2.51 -8.25 6.63
CA VAL A 31 -3.02 -9.14 7.68
C VAL A 31 -3.12 -10.55 7.14
N THR A 32 -2.85 -11.54 7.97
CA THR A 32 -3.08 -12.95 7.62
C THR A 32 -4.56 -13.30 7.76
N ALA A 33 -5.01 -14.38 7.09
CA ALA A 33 -6.38 -14.86 7.23
C ALA A 33 -6.73 -15.23 8.70
N SER A 34 -5.77 -15.75 9.46
CA SER A 34 -5.97 -16.12 10.87
C SER A 34 -6.08 -14.88 11.78
N GLU A 35 -5.27 -13.85 11.56
CA GLU A 35 -5.40 -12.57 12.26
C GLU A 35 -6.72 -11.88 11.94
N LEU A 36 -7.16 -11.90 10.68
CA LEU A 36 -8.46 -11.36 10.28
C LEU A 36 -9.61 -12.10 10.97
N ALA A 37 -9.54 -13.43 11.06
CA ALA A 37 -10.55 -14.22 11.76
C ALA A 37 -10.64 -13.86 13.25
N ARG A 38 -9.50 -13.59 13.90
CA ARG A 38 -9.47 -13.10 15.30
C ARG A 38 -10.01 -11.67 15.42
N LEU A 39 -9.71 -10.81 14.45
CA LEU A 39 -10.26 -9.45 14.43
C LEU A 39 -11.79 -9.47 14.29
N ARG A 40 -12.32 -10.36 13.43
CA ARG A 40 -13.76 -10.59 13.24
C ARG A 40 -14.48 -11.12 14.49
N SER A 41 -13.76 -11.72 15.45
CA SER A 41 -14.37 -12.15 16.72
C SER A 41 -14.58 -11.02 17.73
N LEU A 42 -14.12 -9.80 17.45
CA LEU A 42 -14.37 -8.65 18.31
C LEU A 42 -15.86 -8.29 18.27
N GLY A 43 -16.53 -8.34 19.43
CA GLY A 43 -17.98 -8.18 19.49
C GLY A 43 -18.48 -6.74 19.41
N ARG A 44 -17.83 -5.80 20.11
CA ARG A 44 -18.30 -4.41 20.20
C ARG A 44 -17.46 -3.51 19.30
N ILE A 45 -18.03 -3.13 18.16
CA ILE A 45 -17.45 -2.17 17.21
C ILE A 45 -18.26 -0.88 17.25
N ILE A 46 -17.60 0.23 17.54
CA ILE A 46 -18.20 1.57 17.61
C ILE A 46 -17.75 2.34 16.37
N ARG A 47 -18.68 3.02 15.67
CA ARG A 47 -18.42 3.72 14.41
C ARG A 47 -18.83 5.19 14.49
N GLY A 48 -18.44 5.85 15.58
CA GLY A 48 -18.82 7.23 15.92
C GLY A 48 -17.83 8.32 15.50
N GLY A 49 -16.90 8.04 14.57
CA GLY A 49 -15.82 8.97 14.20
C GLY A 49 -14.60 8.87 15.12
N LYS A 50 -13.80 9.93 15.19
CA LYS A 50 -12.58 9.95 16.02
C LYS A 50 -12.94 10.04 17.51
N VAL A 51 -12.14 9.41 18.35
CA VAL A 51 -12.19 9.61 19.80
C VAL A 51 -11.65 11.01 20.11
N VAL A 52 -12.45 11.82 20.80
CA VAL A 52 -12.11 13.19 21.20
C VAL A 52 -11.61 13.22 22.64
N GLN A 53 -12.22 12.43 23.52
CA GLN A 53 -11.90 12.41 24.94
C GLN A 53 -12.22 11.06 25.57
N ILE A 54 -11.41 10.65 26.55
CA ILE A 54 -11.62 9.45 27.36
C ILE A 54 -11.61 9.87 28.83
N GLU A 55 -12.64 9.48 29.57
CA GLU A 55 -12.81 9.70 31.00
C GLU A 55 -13.22 8.39 31.69
N PRO A 56 -13.05 8.25 33.02
CA PRO A 56 -13.59 7.11 33.74
C PRO A 56 -15.10 6.98 33.51
N GLY A 57 -15.52 5.88 32.87
CA GLY A 57 -16.93 5.60 32.62
C GLY A 57 -17.44 6.06 31.24
N LEU A 58 -16.67 6.87 30.50
CA LEU A 58 -17.15 7.55 29.31
C LEU A 58 -16.08 7.74 28.24
N MET A 59 -16.44 7.41 27.00
CA MET A 59 -15.69 7.76 25.80
C MET A 59 -16.52 8.76 24.99
N THR A 60 -15.93 9.90 24.63
CA THR A 60 -16.54 10.87 23.72
C THR A 60 -15.89 10.74 22.35
N LEU A 61 -16.70 10.46 21.33
CA LEU A 61 -16.33 10.47 19.93
C LEU A 61 -16.95 11.70 19.25
N GLU A 62 -16.53 12.01 18.02
CA GLU A 62 -17.07 13.12 17.23
C GLU A 62 -18.60 13.04 17.05
N GLY A 63 -19.14 11.83 16.83
CA GLY A 63 -20.56 11.61 16.56
C GLY A 63 -21.40 11.11 17.74
N GLU A 64 -20.78 10.62 18.82
CA GLU A 64 -21.52 10.01 19.93
C GLU A 64 -20.72 9.97 21.24
N ARG A 65 -21.45 9.73 22.34
CA ARG A 65 -20.86 9.40 23.64
C ARG A 65 -21.19 7.96 23.98
N VAL A 66 -20.17 7.22 24.39
CA VAL A 66 -20.28 5.78 24.62
C VAL A 66 -19.81 5.44 26.03
N GLY A 67 -20.68 4.79 26.80
CA GLY A 67 -20.32 4.26 28.11
C GLY A 67 -19.24 3.19 28.01
N SER A 68 -18.21 3.30 28.84
CA SER A 68 -17.07 2.39 28.93
C SER A 68 -16.75 2.04 30.39
N PRO A 69 -16.07 0.93 30.68
CA PRO A 69 -15.64 0.63 32.05
C PRO A 69 -14.71 1.71 32.60
N ALA A 70 -14.92 2.10 33.85
CA ALA A 70 -14.13 3.17 34.51
C ALA A 70 -12.63 2.84 34.64
N ASN A 71 -12.27 1.57 34.63
CA ASN A 71 -10.90 1.05 34.75
C ASN A 71 -10.42 0.33 33.48
N ALA A 72 -10.96 0.68 32.30
CA ALA A 72 -10.53 0.09 31.04
C ALA A 72 -9.09 0.52 30.65
N LEU A 73 -8.34 -0.40 30.03
CA LEU A 73 -7.12 -0.07 29.29
C LEU A 73 -7.51 0.37 27.87
N TYR A 74 -7.00 1.53 27.46
CA TYR A 74 -7.16 2.04 26.10
C TYR A 74 -5.85 1.90 25.33
N ILE A 75 -5.91 1.29 24.15
CA ILE A 75 -4.79 1.15 23.22
C ILE A 75 -5.14 1.97 21.99
N ASP A 76 -4.40 3.06 21.76
CA ASP A 76 -4.57 3.90 20.58
C ASP A 76 -3.66 3.41 19.45
N CYS A 77 -4.28 2.86 18.41
CA CYS A 77 -3.62 2.41 17.19
C CYS A 77 -3.92 3.33 15.98
N SER A 78 -4.32 4.59 16.20
CA SER A 78 -4.73 5.52 15.13
C SER A 78 -3.59 6.31 14.46
N THR A 79 -2.34 5.94 14.73
CA THR A 79 -1.16 6.67 14.23
C THR A 79 -1.16 6.78 12.70
N SER A 80 -1.03 8.02 12.21
CA SER A 80 -0.86 8.31 10.79
C SER A 80 0.63 8.34 10.41
N ALA A 81 1.17 7.20 9.98
CA ALA A 81 2.61 7.04 9.76
C ALA A 81 3.21 8.01 8.72
N ILE A 82 2.50 8.33 7.62
CA ILE A 82 3.00 9.17 6.51
C ILE A 82 1.89 10.03 5.86
N ALA A 83 1.10 10.72 6.69
CA ALA A 83 -0.07 11.48 6.21
C ALA A 83 0.27 12.58 5.18
N HIS A 84 1.46 13.17 5.27
CA HIS A 84 1.87 14.28 4.42
C HIS A 84 2.17 13.87 2.96
N ASN A 85 2.49 12.59 2.71
CA ASN A 85 2.91 12.14 1.38
C ASN A 85 1.73 11.94 0.42
N ARG A 86 0.48 11.89 0.91
CA ARG A 86 -0.72 11.65 0.06
C ARG A 86 -0.82 12.58 -1.16
N LEU A 87 -0.45 13.84 -0.98
CA LEU A 87 -0.52 14.88 -2.02
C LEU A 87 0.85 15.28 -2.57
N ASP A 88 1.93 14.72 -2.03
CA ASP A 88 3.26 15.03 -2.54
C ASP A 88 3.47 14.38 -3.90
N ARG A 89 3.87 15.19 -4.87
CA ARG A 89 4.20 14.79 -6.25
C ARG A 89 5.51 15.41 -6.70
N THR A 90 6.34 15.84 -5.74
CA THR A 90 7.66 16.41 -6.03
C THR A 90 8.46 15.43 -6.88
N PRO A 91 9.01 15.83 -8.03
CA PRO A 91 9.78 14.93 -8.87
C PRO A 91 10.95 14.32 -8.11
N VAL A 92 11.24 13.03 -8.38
CA VAL A 92 12.37 12.33 -7.75
C VAL A 92 13.70 13.02 -8.07
N PHE A 93 13.90 13.42 -9.33
CA PHE A 93 15.13 14.06 -9.76
C PHE A 93 14.89 15.55 -9.99
N SER A 94 15.59 16.39 -9.23
CA SER A 94 15.64 17.84 -9.38
C SER A 94 17.10 18.30 -9.50
N PRO A 95 17.39 19.48 -10.07
CA PRO A 95 18.76 19.99 -10.13
C PRO A 95 19.41 20.03 -8.74
N GLY A 96 20.47 19.24 -8.55
CA GLY A 96 21.22 19.17 -7.29
C GLY A 96 20.51 18.47 -6.13
N ARG A 97 19.37 17.79 -6.36
CA ARG A 97 18.60 17.13 -5.30
C ARG A 97 17.90 15.87 -5.81
N ILE A 98 17.91 14.83 -4.98
CA ILE A 98 17.10 13.62 -5.18
C ILE A 98 16.08 13.54 -4.06
N ASP A 99 14.80 13.57 -4.40
CA ASP A 99 13.67 13.45 -3.47
C ASP A 99 13.25 11.97 -3.40
N LEU A 100 13.37 11.37 -2.21
CA LEU A 100 13.06 9.95 -1.98
C LEU A 100 11.55 9.71 -1.90
N GLN A 101 10.91 9.69 -3.06
CA GLN A 101 9.49 9.43 -3.21
C GLN A 101 9.16 7.94 -3.33
N PHE A 102 7.90 7.59 -3.09
CA PHE A 102 7.38 6.32 -3.56
C PHE A 102 7.28 6.33 -5.09
N ILE A 103 7.94 5.37 -5.72
CA ILE A 103 7.76 5.04 -7.15
C ILE A 103 7.21 3.61 -7.32
N ARG A 104 7.09 2.89 -6.19
CA ARG A 104 6.41 1.60 -6.02
C ARG A 104 5.60 1.64 -4.72
N PHE A 105 4.31 1.92 -4.81
CA PHE A 105 3.43 1.85 -3.63
C PHE A 105 3.10 0.38 -3.27
N PRO A 106 3.06 -0.01 -1.99
CA PRO A 106 3.47 0.71 -0.78
C PRO A 106 4.94 0.43 -0.36
N ALA A 107 5.77 -0.10 -1.26
CA ALA A 107 7.13 -0.55 -0.95
C ALA A 107 8.16 0.59 -1.01
N ILE A 108 8.28 1.37 0.08
CA ILE A 108 9.23 2.50 0.13
C ILE A 108 10.69 2.06 -0.03
N CYS A 109 11.09 0.96 0.61
CA CYS A 109 12.48 0.49 0.53
C CYS A 109 12.85 0.10 -0.91
N LEU A 110 11.94 -0.57 -1.63
CA LEU A 110 12.13 -0.89 -3.04
C LEU A 110 12.14 0.38 -3.89
N SER A 111 11.26 1.34 -3.61
CA SER A 111 11.23 2.64 -4.31
C SER A 111 12.58 3.35 -4.22
N VAL A 112 13.13 3.50 -3.02
CA VAL A 112 14.43 4.18 -2.82
C VAL A 112 15.58 3.42 -3.47
N ALA A 113 15.58 2.09 -3.39
CA ALA A 113 16.60 1.29 -4.05
C ALA A 113 16.52 1.39 -5.59
N MET A 114 15.31 1.47 -6.14
CA MET A 114 15.08 1.72 -7.56
C MET A 114 15.55 3.12 -7.99
N ILE A 115 15.29 4.15 -7.18
CA ILE A 115 15.82 5.50 -7.44
C ILE A 115 17.36 5.46 -7.55
N GLY A 116 18.02 4.74 -6.66
CA GLY A 116 19.48 4.58 -6.68
C GLY A 116 20.00 3.85 -7.92
N ILE A 117 19.36 2.74 -8.34
CA ILE A 117 19.82 2.03 -9.54
C ILE A 117 19.55 2.82 -10.81
N ILE A 118 18.43 3.53 -10.87
CA ILE A 118 18.07 4.40 -12.01
C ILE A 118 19.07 5.54 -12.12
N GLU A 119 19.40 6.21 -10.99
CA GLU A 119 20.41 7.26 -10.97
C GLU A 119 21.78 6.78 -11.47
N ALA A 120 22.20 5.58 -11.04
CA ALA A 120 23.52 5.03 -11.34
C ALA A 120 23.66 4.42 -12.74
N ARG A 121 22.56 4.07 -13.42
CA ARG A 121 22.58 3.27 -14.67
C ARG A 121 21.91 3.95 -15.85
N VAL A 122 21.12 5.00 -15.62
CA VAL A 122 20.36 5.70 -16.66
C VAL A 122 20.92 7.10 -16.79
N GLU A 123 21.57 7.39 -17.92
CA GLU A 123 22.24 8.66 -18.16
C GLU A 123 21.25 9.76 -18.59
N ASP A 124 20.24 9.38 -19.37
CA ASP A 124 19.25 10.32 -19.89
C ASP A 124 18.28 10.79 -18.80
N ASN A 125 18.14 12.11 -18.65
CA ASN A 125 17.29 12.71 -17.62
C ASN A 125 15.80 12.44 -17.85
N ASP A 126 15.36 12.44 -19.10
CA ASP A 126 13.95 12.27 -19.44
C ASP A 126 13.54 10.81 -19.22
N GLU A 127 14.42 9.86 -19.57
CA GLU A 127 14.27 8.43 -19.27
C GLU A 127 14.20 8.19 -17.75
N ARG A 128 15.12 8.79 -16.96
CA ARG A 128 15.06 8.72 -15.49
C ARG A 128 13.73 9.21 -14.95
N GLN A 129 13.28 10.38 -15.42
CA GLN A 129 12.01 10.96 -14.99
C GLN A 129 10.81 10.08 -15.36
N GLY A 130 10.84 9.46 -16.55
CA GLY A 130 9.84 8.51 -17.02
C GLY A 130 9.78 7.22 -16.19
N MET A 131 10.89 6.78 -15.62
CA MET A 131 10.96 5.60 -14.74
C MET A 131 10.56 5.88 -13.28
N THR A 132 10.45 7.14 -12.89
CA THR A 132 10.24 7.55 -11.49
C THR A 132 8.97 8.37 -11.29
N ARG A 133 7.88 8.01 -11.97
CA ARG A 133 6.58 8.65 -11.71
C ARG A 133 6.18 8.41 -10.25
N VAL A 134 5.88 9.50 -9.54
CA VAL A 134 5.57 9.43 -8.10
C VAL A 134 4.23 8.72 -7.88
N SER A 135 4.25 7.69 -7.02
CA SER A 135 3.12 6.85 -6.58
C SER A 135 2.94 7.00 -5.06
N PRO A 136 2.34 8.09 -4.59
CA PRO A 136 2.31 8.43 -3.17
C PRO A 136 1.34 7.56 -2.38
N MET A 137 1.32 7.74 -1.06
CA MET A 137 0.37 7.07 -0.18
C MET A 137 -1.09 7.31 -0.59
N VAL A 138 -1.91 6.32 -0.30
CA VAL A 138 -3.36 6.32 -0.57
C VAL A 138 -4.14 6.64 0.70
N ASP A 139 -5.34 7.18 0.55
CA ASP A 139 -6.26 7.40 1.65
C ASP A 139 -7.61 6.73 1.41
N THR A 140 -8.15 6.88 0.21
CA THR A 140 -9.42 6.26 -0.21
C THR A 140 -9.18 4.93 -0.88
N VAL A 141 -10.27 4.20 -1.12
CA VAL A 141 -10.20 2.93 -1.84
C VAL A 141 -9.90 3.16 -3.34
N GLU A 142 -10.38 4.28 -3.89
CA GLU A 142 -10.17 4.72 -5.25
C GLU A 142 -8.70 5.09 -5.51
N ASP A 143 -8.04 5.75 -4.54
CA ASP A 143 -6.61 6.09 -4.64
C ASP A 143 -5.75 4.85 -4.96
N TRP A 144 -6.12 3.67 -4.45
CA TRP A 144 -5.40 2.43 -4.70
C TRP A 144 -5.40 2.03 -6.19
N ILE A 145 -6.52 2.25 -6.89
CA ILE A 145 -6.64 1.97 -8.32
C ILE A 145 -5.66 2.85 -9.10
N ASP A 146 -5.60 4.14 -8.77
CA ASP A 146 -4.65 5.07 -9.37
C ASP A 146 -3.20 4.63 -9.13
N ARG A 147 -2.88 4.12 -7.92
CA ARG A 147 -1.52 3.64 -7.62
C ARG A 147 -1.17 2.36 -8.36
N LEU A 148 -2.13 1.47 -8.64
CA LEU A 148 -1.86 0.33 -9.51
C LEU A 148 -1.42 0.77 -10.90
N VAL A 149 -2.08 1.78 -11.48
CA VAL A 149 -1.73 2.30 -12.82
C VAL A 149 -0.32 2.87 -12.81
N VAL A 150 0.00 3.76 -11.87
CA VAL A 150 1.34 4.36 -11.77
C VAL A 150 2.41 3.29 -11.52
N ASN A 151 2.13 2.31 -10.66
CA ASN A 151 3.05 1.20 -10.42
C ASN A 151 3.29 0.37 -11.69
N ALA A 152 2.26 0.16 -12.52
CA ALA A 152 2.37 -0.59 -13.76
C ALA A 152 3.17 0.16 -14.83
N GLU A 153 2.95 1.47 -14.97
CA GLU A 153 3.71 2.30 -15.91
C GLU A 153 5.20 2.34 -15.54
N ASN A 154 5.52 2.59 -14.27
CA ASN A 154 6.91 2.55 -13.81
C ASN A 154 7.52 1.16 -14.02
N GLN A 155 6.79 0.09 -13.71
CA GLN A 155 7.25 -1.28 -13.96
C GLN A 155 7.56 -1.49 -15.45
N GLN A 156 6.69 -1.04 -16.36
CA GLN A 156 6.93 -1.15 -17.80
C GLN A 156 8.19 -0.40 -18.22
N ALA A 157 8.40 0.82 -17.74
CA ALA A 157 9.62 1.58 -18.00
C ALA A 157 10.86 0.86 -17.49
N TRP A 158 10.81 0.26 -16.30
CA TRP A 158 11.92 -0.53 -15.74
C TRP A 158 12.21 -1.79 -16.57
N MET A 159 11.18 -2.45 -17.11
CA MET A 159 11.36 -3.64 -17.95
C MET A 159 11.91 -3.31 -19.34
N ALA A 160 11.69 -2.08 -19.84
CA ALA A 160 12.20 -1.62 -21.12
C ALA A 160 13.71 -1.32 -21.09
N ASN A 161 14.29 -1.07 -19.92
CA ASN A 161 15.72 -0.83 -19.76
C ASN A 161 16.44 -2.08 -19.22
N GLU A 162 17.37 -2.61 -20.01
CA GLU A 162 18.05 -3.88 -19.70
C GLU A 162 18.82 -3.85 -18.38
N ALA A 163 19.56 -2.77 -18.10
CA ALA A 163 20.36 -2.65 -16.90
C ALA A 163 19.49 -2.60 -15.63
N VAL A 164 18.41 -1.82 -15.68
CA VAL A 164 17.46 -1.69 -14.57
C VAL A 164 16.70 -3.01 -14.36
N ARG A 165 16.14 -3.61 -15.41
CA ARG A 165 15.45 -4.90 -15.34
C ARG A 165 16.33 -6.01 -14.77
N THR A 166 17.57 -6.12 -15.25
CA THR A 166 18.51 -7.14 -14.80
C THR A 166 18.80 -7.02 -13.31
N TRP A 167 19.03 -5.79 -12.83
CA TRP A 167 19.23 -5.56 -11.42
C TRP A 167 17.99 -5.90 -10.59
N LEU A 168 16.81 -5.42 -11.01
CA LEU A 168 15.55 -5.67 -10.31
C LEU A 168 15.25 -7.17 -10.19
N GLY A 169 15.52 -7.96 -11.23
CA GLY A 169 15.37 -9.41 -11.21
C GLY A 169 16.19 -10.11 -10.12
N SER A 170 17.32 -9.53 -9.70
CA SER A 170 18.17 -10.03 -8.61
C SER A 170 17.92 -9.36 -7.24
N CYS A 171 17.08 -8.33 -7.21
CA CYS A 171 16.86 -7.53 -6.01
C CYS A 171 15.96 -8.26 -5.00
N ARG A 172 16.45 -8.44 -3.76
CA ARG A 172 15.68 -9.11 -2.69
C ARG A 172 14.45 -8.32 -2.24
N LEU A 173 14.43 -7.01 -2.47
CA LEU A 173 13.34 -6.13 -2.05
C LEU A 173 12.10 -6.27 -2.94
N ASP A 174 12.23 -6.91 -4.11
CA ASP A 174 11.09 -7.29 -4.94
C ASP A 174 10.46 -8.60 -4.44
N ALA A 175 9.50 -8.44 -3.53
CA ALA A 175 8.77 -9.56 -2.93
C ALA A 175 7.99 -10.38 -3.98
N VAL A 176 7.49 -9.74 -5.05
CA VAL A 176 6.75 -10.43 -6.12
C VAL A 176 7.72 -11.29 -6.93
N ALA A 177 8.87 -10.74 -7.32
CA ALA A 177 9.89 -11.52 -8.00
C ALA A 177 10.41 -12.67 -7.13
N ALA A 178 10.58 -12.45 -5.81
CA ALA A 178 10.95 -13.51 -4.87
C ALA A 178 9.89 -14.62 -4.78
N MET A 179 8.62 -14.25 -4.70
CA MET A 179 7.50 -15.19 -4.71
C MET A 179 7.46 -15.98 -6.01
N MET A 180 7.52 -15.31 -7.16
CA MET A 180 7.49 -15.97 -8.48
C MET A 180 8.65 -16.95 -8.67
N ARG A 181 9.85 -16.66 -8.16
CA ARG A 181 10.99 -17.59 -8.15
C ARG A 181 10.78 -18.80 -7.24
N SER A 182 9.97 -18.67 -6.19
CA SER A 182 9.66 -19.77 -5.28
C SER A 182 8.60 -20.72 -5.81
N VAL A 183 7.88 -20.34 -6.87
CA VAL A 183 6.91 -21.21 -7.52
C VAL A 183 7.65 -22.33 -8.29
N PRO A 184 7.24 -23.61 -8.16
CA PRO A 184 7.83 -24.68 -8.95
C PRO A 184 7.66 -24.46 -10.46
N ASP A 185 8.65 -24.91 -11.25
CA ASP A 185 8.63 -24.75 -12.71
C ASP A 185 7.55 -25.61 -13.41
N ASP A 186 7.02 -26.60 -12.71
CA ASP A 186 5.94 -27.47 -13.16
C ASP A 186 4.54 -27.00 -12.72
N ASP A 187 4.44 -25.83 -12.07
CA ASP A 187 3.14 -25.22 -11.73
C ASP A 187 2.49 -24.59 -12.98
N GLY A 188 1.62 -25.36 -13.63
CA GLY A 188 0.93 -24.96 -14.86
C GLY A 188 -0.01 -23.75 -14.72
N ALA A 189 -0.36 -23.33 -13.50
CA ALA A 189 -1.14 -22.11 -13.27
C ALA A 189 -0.24 -20.88 -13.23
N ALA A 190 0.95 -20.99 -12.62
CA ALA A 190 1.92 -19.90 -12.53
C ALA A 190 2.73 -19.69 -13.80
N CYS A 191 3.00 -20.74 -14.58
CA CYS A 191 3.70 -20.62 -15.87
C CYS A 191 2.98 -19.67 -16.84
N ARG A 192 1.66 -19.53 -16.74
CA ARG A 192 0.87 -18.58 -17.54
C ARG A 192 1.15 -17.10 -17.25
N TRP A 193 1.83 -16.81 -16.13
CA TRP A 193 2.17 -15.46 -15.67
C TRP A 193 3.68 -15.16 -15.71
N ARG A 194 4.50 -16.12 -16.17
CA ARG A 194 5.97 -15.99 -16.27
C ARG A 194 6.45 -15.49 -17.64
N ASP A 195 5.63 -15.65 -18.68
CA ASP A 195 5.88 -15.19 -20.05
C ASP A 195 5.32 -13.78 -20.29
#